data_AF-A0A819GE14-F1
#
_entry.id   AF-A0A819GE14-F1
#
_cell.length_a   1.000
_cell.length_b   1.000
_cell.length_c   1.000
_cell.angle_alpha   90.00
_cell.angle_beta   90.00
_cell.angle_gamma   90.00
#
_symmetry.space_group_name_H-M   'P 1'
#
loop_
_entity.id
_entity.type
_entity.pdbx_description
1 polymer ?
#
loop_
_entity_poly.entity_id
_entity_poly.type
_entity_poly.pdbx_seq_one_letter_code
_entity_poly.pdbx_strand_id
1 'polypeptide(L)'
;MCRFWTYDIFYHAAIRLGSYDYLMRMDDDSYFSNVVREDLFLYMKKQKLDYLYRSSYEEPYKAMQPILQRFLKNTKLSHGCIYNNMFVIRLKWYYESKRVQSFVHELIRDNLMLREYIGDGCVHSAMLEIDNRVKVERLTSISYGHNFHVMPPGYVKILFHFVKAFDEEMKKSCQQLTVLRDPQGILKRIKMS
;
A
#
# COMPACT_ATOMS: atom_id res chain seq x y z
N MET A 1 8.19 14.50 4.37
CA MET A 1 7.85 13.06 4.28
C MET A 1 7.64 12.58 2.84
N CYS A 2 6.80 13.20 2.02
CA CYS A 2 6.53 12.73 0.64
C CYS A 2 7.81 12.56 -0.21
N ARG A 3 8.69 13.57 -0.22
CA ARG A 3 10.00 13.48 -0.91
C ARG A 3 10.83 12.27 -0.47
N PHE A 4 10.83 11.96 0.83
CA PHE A 4 11.59 10.85 1.37
C PHE A 4 11.09 9.51 0.81
N TRP A 5 9.77 9.29 0.85
CA TRP A 5 9.17 8.06 0.35
C TRP A 5 9.15 7.93 -1.17
N THR A 6 9.22 9.05 -1.90
CA THR A 6 9.35 9.08 -3.35
C THR A 6 10.79 8.86 -3.83
N TYR A 7 11.78 9.37 -3.10
CA TYR A 7 13.16 9.46 -3.56
C TYR A 7 14.19 9.02 -2.51
N ASP A 8 14.31 9.75 -1.40
CA ASP A 8 15.47 9.62 -0.52
C ASP A 8 15.64 8.19 0.04
N ILE A 9 14.54 7.48 0.34
CA ILE A 9 14.58 6.09 0.84
C ILE A 9 15.31 5.13 -0.10
N PHE A 10 15.13 5.29 -1.42
CA PHE A 10 15.72 4.41 -2.43
C PHE A 10 17.23 4.61 -2.59
N TYR A 11 17.76 5.73 -2.10
CA TYR A 11 19.20 6.02 -2.13
C TYR A 11 19.83 5.96 -0.74
N HIS A 12 19.04 5.66 0.29
CA HIS A 12 19.54 5.50 1.65
C HIS A 12 20.57 4.36 1.72
N ALA A 13 21.67 4.58 2.45
CA ALA A 13 22.79 3.64 2.52
C ALA A 13 22.35 2.25 3.00
N ALA A 14 21.45 2.17 3.99
CA ALA A 14 20.92 0.89 4.47
C ALA A 14 20.25 0.08 3.35
N ILE A 15 19.50 0.73 2.46
CA ILE A 15 18.84 0.06 1.34
C ILE A 15 19.86 -0.34 0.27
N ARG A 16 20.74 0.59 -0.12
CA ARG A 16 21.72 0.41 -1.19
C ARG A 16 22.80 -0.63 -0.85
N LEU A 17 23.29 -0.63 0.38
CA LEU A 17 24.34 -1.54 0.85
C LEU A 17 23.78 -2.88 1.31
N GLY A 18 22.55 -2.89 1.83
CA GLY A 18 21.89 -4.10 2.32
C GLY A 18 21.52 -5.11 1.22
N SER A 19 21.62 -4.73 -0.06
CA SER A 19 21.35 -5.59 -1.22
C SER A 19 19.95 -6.25 -1.19
N TYR A 20 18.95 -5.51 -0.71
CA TYR A 20 17.58 -6.01 -0.62
C TYR A 20 16.93 -6.11 -2.01
N ASP A 21 16.11 -7.14 -2.21
CA ASP A 21 15.28 -7.27 -3.43
C ASP A 21 14.00 -6.42 -3.37
N TYR A 22 13.44 -6.30 -2.17
CA TYR A 22 12.16 -5.66 -1.91
C TYR A 22 12.26 -4.68 -0.74
N LEU A 23 11.46 -3.62 -0.79
CA LEU A 23 11.22 -2.68 0.30
C LEU A 23 9.73 -2.69 0.63
N MET A 24 9.40 -2.76 1.92
CA MET A 24 8.03 -2.60 2.40
C MET A 24 7.95 -1.33 3.25
N ARG A 25 6.91 -0.53 3.01
CA ARG A 25 6.50 0.54 3.93
C ARG A 25 5.32 0.08 4.76
N MET A 26 5.38 0.42 6.04
CA MET A 26 4.27 0.35 6.98
C MET A 26 4.46 1.51 7.96
N ASP A 27 3.49 2.42 8.00
CA ASP A 27 3.52 3.53 8.96
C ASP A 27 3.27 3.02 10.39
N ASP A 28 3.59 3.84 11.39
CA ASP A 28 3.58 3.49 12.81
C ASP A 28 2.18 3.24 13.40
N ASP A 29 1.18 3.86 12.81
CA ASP A 29 -0.25 3.73 13.09
C ASP A 29 -0.98 2.79 12.12
N SER A 30 -0.22 2.03 11.31
CA SER A 30 -0.73 1.02 10.41
C SER A 30 -0.83 -0.35 11.09
N TYR A 31 -1.87 -1.12 10.76
CA TYR A 31 -2.09 -2.45 11.34
C TYR A 31 -2.81 -3.39 10.39
N PHE A 32 -2.59 -4.70 10.55
CA PHE A 32 -3.42 -5.74 9.94
C PHE A 32 -4.44 -6.19 10.99
N SER A 33 -5.74 -6.17 10.65
CA SER A 33 -6.79 -6.64 11.58
C SER A 33 -7.11 -8.13 11.46
N ASN A 34 -6.53 -8.81 10.47
CA ASN A 34 -6.58 -10.25 10.30
C ASN A 34 -5.17 -10.86 10.31
N VAL A 35 -5.08 -12.15 10.64
CA VAL A 35 -3.81 -12.88 10.56
C VAL A 35 -3.41 -13.00 9.09
N VAL A 36 -2.35 -12.29 8.71
CA VAL A 36 -1.69 -12.47 7.41
C VAL A 36 -0.97 -13.80 7.46
N ARG A 37 -1.48 -14.79 6.71
CA ARG A 37 -0.94 -16.16 6.70
C ARG A 37 0.20 -16.34 5.69
N GLU A 38 0.40 -15.37 4.81
CA GLU A 38 1.36 -15.44 3.72
C GLU A 38 2.45 -14.38 3.88
N ASP A 39 3.71 -14.77 3.67
CA ASP A 39 4.82 -13.84 3.60
C ASP A 39 4.70 -13.01 2.30
N LEU A 40 4.51 -11.70 2.45
CA LEU A 40 4.28 -10.79 1.33
C LEU A 40 5.48 -10.72 0.37
N PHE A 41 6.71 -10.91 0.85
CA PHE A 41 7.90 -10.91 -0.01
C PHE A 41 7.98 -12.20 -0.82
N LEU A 42 7.67 -13.35 -0.20
CA LEU A 42 7.56 -14.62 -0.94
C LEU A 42 6.43 -14.58 -1.96
N TYR A 43 5.29 -13.95 -1.61
CA TYR A 43 4.19 -13.71 -2.53
C TYR A 43 4.64 -12.88 -3.74
N MET A 44 5.25 -11.72 -3.51
CA MET A 44 5.80 -10.85 -4.55
C MET A 44 6.75 -11.61 -5.49
N LYS A 45 7.65 -12.43 -4.93
CA LYS A 45 8.60 -13.25 -5.69
C LYS A 45 7.89 -14.32 -6.53
N LYS A 46 6.95 -15.06 -5.94
CA LYS A 46 6.19 -16.12 -6.60
C LYS A 46 5.35 -15.58 -7.77
N GLN A 47 4.66 -14.46 -7.56
CA GLN A 47 3.84 -13.81 -8.57
C GLN A 47 4.65 -12.94 -9.55
N LYS A 48 5.96 -12.78 -9.30
CA LYS A 48 6.87 -11.93 -10.09
C LYS A 48 6.37 -10.48 -10.15
N LEU A 49 5.88 -9.96 -9.03
CA LEU A 49 5.37 -8.60 -8.92
C LEU A 49 6.51 -7.58 -8.72
N ASP A 50 6.25 -6.37 -9.19
CA ASP A 50 7.10 -5.19 -9.02
C ASP A 50 6.57 -4.26 -7.93
N TYR A 51 5.25 -4.20 -7.78
CA TYR A 51 4.61 -3.31 -6.83
C TYR A 51 3.33 -3.92 -6.28
N LEU A 52 3.13 -3.78 -4.98
CA LEU A 52 1.93 -4.20 -4.27
C LEU A 52 1.46 -3.09 -3.35
N TYR A 53 0.16 -2.83 -3.33
CA TYR A 53 -0.45 -1.84 -2.45
C TYR A 53 -1.83 -2.29 -2.00
N ARG A 54 -2.35 -1.66 -0.95
CA ARG A 54 -3.65 -2.03 -0.40
C ARG A 54 -4.82 -1.27 -1.02
N SER A 55 -4.70 0.04 -1.15
CA SER A 55 -5.82 0.90 -1.56
C SER A 55 -5.37 2.13 -2.32
N SER A 56 -6.33 2.84 -2.88
CA SER A 56 -6.17 4.12 -3.57
C SER A 56 -7.28 5.08 -3.14
N TYR A 57 -7.02 6.37 -3.32
CA TYR A 57 -7.92 7.47 -3.01
C TYR A 57 -7.77 8.57 -4.07
N GLU A 58 -8.75 9.46 -4.13
CA GLU A 58 -8.68 10.63 -4.99
C GLU A 58 -8.03 11.78 -4.23
N GLU A 59 -6.98 12.35 -4.81
CA GLU A 59 -6.30 13.53 -4.28
C GLU A 59 -5.97 14.49 -5.44
N PRO A 60 -6.01 15.82 -5.24
CA PRO A 60 -5.56 16.75 -6.26
C PRO A 60 -4.04 16.62 -6.53
N TYR A 61 -3.67 16.33 -7.78
CA TYR A 61 -2.28 16.31 -8.25
C TYR A 61 -2.04 17.29 -9.42
N LYS A 62 -2.72 18.44 -9.41
CA LYS A 62 -2.67 19.45 -10.49
C LYS A 62 -1.24 19.88 -10.82
N ALA A 63 -0.41 20.10 -9.81
CA ALA A 63 0.99 20.50 -9.98
C ALA A 63 1.84 19.46 -10.75
N MET A 64 1.44 18.18 -10.74
CA MET A 64 2.13 17.13 -11.49
C MET A 64 1.75 17.10 -12.97
N GLN A 65 0.60 17.68 -13.37
CA GLN A 65 0.07 17.54 -14.72
C GLN A 65 1.03 17.94 -15.86
N PRO A 66 1.80 19.06 -15.75
CA PRO A 66 2.77 19.41 -16.78
C PRO A 66 3.88 18.37 -16.95
N ILE A 67 4.27 17.70 -15.86
CA ILE A 67 5.25 16.62 -15.88
C ILE A 67 4.62 15.36 -16.44
N LEU A 68 3.43 14.96 -15.96
CA LEU A 68 2.71 13.79 -16.46
C LEU A 68 2.50 13.85 -17.98
N GLN A 69 2.16 15.02 -18.52
CA GLN A 69 1.98 15.20 -19.95
C GLN A 69 3.25 14.85 -20.76
N ARG A 70 4.44 15.09 -20.22
CA ARG A 70 5.72 14.73 -20.87
C ARG A 70 5.96 13.23 -20.90
N PHE A 71 5.51 12.49 -19.88
CA PHE A 71 5.78 11.06 -19.74
C PHE A 71 4.65 10.15 -20.25
N LEU A 72 3.39 10.53 -20.03
CA LEU A 72 2.19 9.73 -20.32
C LEU A 72 1.38 10.24 -21.52
N LYS A 73 1.67 11.45 -22.02
CA LYS A 73 0.80 12.19 -22.97
C LYS A 73 -0.63 12.39 -22.46
N ASN A 74 -0.83 12.24 -21.15
CA ASN A 74 -2.08 12.43 -20.43
C ASN A 74 -1.77 13.13 -19.10
N THR A 75 -2.74 13.82 -18.55
CA THR A 75 -2.67 14.54 -17.27
C THR A 75 -3.42 13.85 -16.13
N LYS A 76 -4.10 12.73 -16.42
CA LYS A 76 -4.90 11.98 -15.46
C LYS A 76 -4.26 10.65 -15.11
N LEU A 77 -4.35 10.29 -13.84
CA LEU A 77 -4.07 8.96 -13.32
C LEU A 77 -5.36 8.14 -13.36
N SER A 78 -5.25 6.90 -13.83
CA SER A 78 -6.35 5.99 -14.11
C SER A 78 -7.02 5.45 -12.85
N HIS A 79 -6.29 5.41 -11.74
CA HIS A 79 -6.74 4.79 -10.47
C HIS A 79 -6.61 5.72 -9.25
N GLY A 80 -6.46 7.02 -9.49
CA GLY A 80 -6.19 8.01 -8.45
C GLY A 80 -4.79 7.84 -7.84
N CYS A 81 -4.63 8.28 -6.60
CA CYS A 81 -3.38 8.19 -5.84
C CYS A 81 -3.38 6.94 -4.96
N ILE A 82 -2.28 6.19 -4.95
CA ILE A 82 -2.15 5.03 -4.07
C ILE A 82 -2.09 5.49 -2.62
N TYR A 83 -2.79 4.78 -1.76
CA TYR A 83 -2.76 4.99 -0.31
C TYR A 83 -1.43 4.47 0.25
N ASN A 84 -0.41 5.32 0.19
CA ASN A 84 0.99 4.91 0.24
C ASN A 84 1.51 4.57 1.63
N ASN A 85 0.67 4.58 2.66
CA ASN A 85 1.03 4.18 4.03
C ASN A 85 1.35 2.67 4.13
N MET A 86 0.98 1.88 3.12
CA MET A 86 1.44 0.50 2.96
C MET A 86 1.67 0.16 1.48
N PHE A 87 2.89 -0.30 1.19
CA PHE A 87 3.25 -0.88 -0.10
C PHE A 87 4.42 -1.85 0.04
N VAL A 88 4.60 -2.71 -0.97
CA VAL A 88 5.83 -3.48 -1.21
C VAL A 88 6.31 -3.20 -2.62
N ILE A 89 7.58 -2.83 -2.79
CA ILE A 89 8.18 -2.48 -4.08
C ILE A 89 9.42 -3.34 -4.34
N ARG A 90 9.59 -3.81 -5.57
CA ARG A 90 10.82 -4.45 -6.05
C ARG A 90 11.86 -3.38 -6.37
N LEU A 91 12.94 -3.34 -5.59
CA LEU A 91 13.96 -2.30 -5.70
C LEU A 91 14.65 -2.30 -7.07
N LYS A 92 14.89 -3.50 -7.64
CA LYS A 92 15.45 -3.64 -8.99
C LYS A 92 14.61 -2.93 -10.06
N TRP A 93 13.28 -3.02 -10.00
CA TRP A 93 12.40 -2.33 -10.94
C TRP A 93 12.60 -0.81 -10.88
N TYR A 94 12.59 -0.24 -9.67
CA TYR A 94 12.86 1.20 -9.47
C TYR A 94 14.24 1.61 -10.03
N TYR A 95 15.27 0.80 -9.81
CA TYR A 95 16.63 1.11 -10.25
C TYR A 95 16.85 0.94 -11.76
N GLU A 96 16.16 0.01 -12.41
CA GLU A 96 16.34 -0.26 -13.84
C GLU A 96 15.40 0.56 -14.74
N SER A 97 14.29 1.06 -14.19
CA SER A 97 13.32 1.85 -14.95
C SER A 97 13.79 3.29 -15.13
N LYS A 98 14.58 3.53 -16.18
CA LYS A 98 15.09 4.88 -16.54
C LYS A 98 13.96 5.91 -16.68
N ARG A 99 12.80 5.52 -17.21
CA ARG A 99 11.63 6.41 -17.35
C ARG A 99 11.08 6.86 -16.01
N VAL A 100 10.92 5.92 -15.07
CA VAL A 100 10.49 6.20 -13.69
C VAL A 100 11.50 7.08 -12.99
N GLN A 101 12.80 6.81 -13.12
CA GLN A 101 13.85 7.63 -12.52
C GLN A 101 13.84 9.05 -13.07
N SER A 102 13.80 9.23 -14.39
CA SER A 102 13.73 10.56 -15.00
C SER A 102 12.50 11.33 -14.54
N PHE A 103 11.36 10.66 -14.37
CA PHE A 103 10.14 11.28 -13.83
C PHE A 103 10.31 11.73 -12.38
N VAL A 104 10.84 10.87 -11.51
CA VAL A 104 11.10 11.22 -10.10
C VAL A 104 12.13 12.35 -10.00
N HIS A 105 13.18 12.32 -10.81
CA HIS A 105 14.19 13.38 -10.87
C HIS A 105 13.60 14.73 -11.29
N GLU A 106 12.69 14.76 -12.25
CA GLU A 106 11.97 15.97 -12.64
C GLU A 106 11.09 16.54 -11.51
N LEU A 107 10.51 15.68 -10.66
CA LEU A 107 9.68 16.10 -9.52
C LEU A 107 10.49 16.65 -8.35
N ILE A 108 11.69 16.11 -8.11
CA ILE A 108 12.56 16.61 -7.05
C ILE A 108 13.40 17.81 -7.49
N ARG A 109 13.59 18.01 -8.81
CA ARG A 109 14.29 19.17 -9.35
C ARG A 109 13.60 20.44 -8.87
N ASP A 110 14.40 21.41 -8.47
CA ASP A 110 13.96 22.71 -7.95
C ASP A 110 13.00 22.59 -6.75
N ASN A 111 13.02 21.46 -6.02
CA ASN A 111 12.14 21.22 -4.88
C ASN A 111 10.63 21.32 -5.21
N LEU A 112 10.21 20.99 -6.43
CA LEU A 112 8.80 21.10 -6.83
C LEU A 112 7.85 20.37 -5.89
N MET A 113 8.18 19.13 -5.49
CA MET A 113 7.38 18.39 -4.50
C MET A 113 7.17 19.13 -3.17
N LEU A 114 8.17 19.89 -2.72
CA LEU A 114 8.09 20.65 -1.47
C LEU A 114 7.29 21.94 -1.63
N ARG A 115 7.45 22.64 -2.76
CA ARG A 115 6.72 23.88 -3.05
C ARG A 115 5.22 23.63 -3.27
N GLU A 116 4.90 22.55 -3.96
CA GLU A 116 3.54 22.23 -4.41
C GLU A 116 2.85 21.16 -3.55
N TYR A 117 3.47 20.74 -2.45
CA TYR A 117 2.93 19.74 -1.53
C TYR A 117 2.46 18.45 -2.22
N ILE A 118 3.27 17.93 -3.14
CA ILE A 118 2.91 16.75 -3.92
C ILE A 118 3.02 15.50 -3.03
N GLY A 119 1.89 14.80 -2.85
CA GLY A 119 1.81 13.52 -2.14
C GLY A 119 2.56 12.39 -2.86
N ASP A 120 3.30 11.58 -2.10
CA ASP A 120 4.05 10.43 -2.60
C ASP A 120 3.13 9.34 -3.17
N GLY A 121 1.90 9.21 -2.67
CA GLY A 121 0.88 8.32 -3.24
C GLY A 121 0.54 8.63 -4.69
N CYS A 122 0.41 9.90 -5.05
CA CYS A 122 0.18 10.32 -6.43
C CYS A 122 1.42 10.11 -7.31
N VAL A 123 2.61 10.32 -6.75
CA VAL A 123 3.87 10.06 -7.46
C VAL A 123 4.03 8.57 -7.75
N HIS A 124 3.77 7.71 -6.76
CA HIS A 124 3.84 6.26 -6.94
C HIS A 124 2.82 5.78 -7.97
N SER A 125 1.57 6.25 -7.93
CA SER A 125 0.59 5.98 -9.00
C SER A 125 1.12 6.36 -10.39
N ALA A 126 1.70 7.54 -10.52
CA ALA A 126 2.28 7.99 -11.79
C ALA A 126 3.46 7.11 -12.24
N MET A 127 4.34 6.69 -11.33
CA MET A 127 5.45 5.78 -11.65
C MET A 127 4.94 4.48 -12.26
N LEU A 128 3.84 3.93 -11.73
CA LEU A 128 3.24 2.70 -12.25
C LEU A 128 2.62 2.88 -13.64
N GLU A 129 2.01 4.04 -13.92
CA GLU A 129 1.47 4.31 -15.26
C GLU A 129 2.57 4.60 -16.30
N ILE A 130 3.69 5.19 -15.87
CA ILE A 130 4.81 5.58 -16.75
C ILE A 130 5.58 4.38 -17.31
N ASP A 131 5.64 3.29 -16.55
CA ASP A 131 6.27 2.03 -16.95
C ASP A 131 5.23 0.94 -17.19
N ASN A 132 4.73 0.84 -18.41
CA ASN A 132 3.71 -0.13 -18.81
C ASN A 132 4.13 -1.62 -18.70
N ARG A 133 5.37 -1.91 -18.29
CA ARG A 133 5.87 -3.28 -18.05
C ARG A 133 5.81 -3.69 -16.58
N VAL A 134 5.50 -2.74 -15.69
CA VAL A 134 5.42 -2.99 -14.25
C VAL A 134 4.28 -3.95 -13.93
N LYS A 135 4.56 -4.96 -13.11
CA LYS A 135 3.58 -5.91 -12.62
C LYS A 135 3.07 -5.46 -11.25
N VAL A 136 1.82 -5.04 -11.22
CA VAL A 136 1.20 -4.42 -10.05
C VAL A 136 0.06 -5.27 -9.54
N GLU A 137 -0.05 -5.39 -8.23
CA GLU A 137 -1.23 -5.96 -7.59
C GLU A 137 -1.81 -5.03 -6.51
N ARG A 138 -3.14 -4.91 -6.51
CA ARG A 138 -3.88 -4.36 -5.37
C ARG A 138 -4.31 -5.52 -4.47
N LEU A 139 -3.62 -5.68 -3.34
CA LEU A 139 -3.84 -6.82 -2.44
C LEU A 139 -5.11 -6.63 -1.60
N THR A 140 -6.24 -7.12 -2.08
CA THR A 140 -7.52 -7.00 -1.35
C THR A 140 -7.77 -8.16 -0.39
N SER A 141 -7.01 -9.24 -0.43
CA SER A 141 -7.23 -10.45 0.38
C SER A 141 -6.89 -10.27 1.88
N ILE A 142 -6.13 -9.24 2.24
CA ILE A 142 -5.80 -8.92 3.63
C ILE A 142 -6.56 -7.70 4.12
N SER A 143 -6.83 -7.67 5.42
CA SER A 143 -7.35 -6.47 6.05
C SER A 143 -6.20 -5.53 6.37
N TYR A 144 -6.44 -4.23 6.31
CA TYR A 144 -5.44 -3.23 6.65
C TYR A 144 -6.12 -2.02 7.24
N GLY A 145 -5.53 -1.44 8.26
CA GLY A 145 -5.94 -0.18 8.86
C GLY A 145 -4.77 0.78 8.95
N HIS A 146 -5.09 2.07 8.95
CA HIS A 146 -4.15 3.16 9.19
C HIS A 146 -4.95 4.34 9.72
N ASN A 147 -4.61 4.83 10.91
CA ASN A 147 -5.48 5.78 11.63
C ASN A 147 -6.93 5.24 11.73
N PHE A 148 -7.90 6.07 11.33
CA PHE A 148 -9.32 5.76 11.26
C PHE A 148 -9.74 5.22 9.88
N HIS A 149 -8.79 4.82 9.03
CA HIS A 149 -9.10 4.18 7.74
C HIS A 149 -8.98 2.68 7.87
N VAL A 150 -10.02 1.94 7.45
CA VAL A 150 -10.02 0.48 7.43
C VAL A 150 -10.35 -0.02 6.04
N MET A 151 -9.66 -1.08 5.64
CA MET A 151 -9.85 -1.77 4.37
C MET A 151 -10.02 -3.26 4.67
N PRO A 152 -11.26 -3.74 4.92
CA PRO A 152 -11.53 -5.16 5.19
C PRO A 152 -11.15 -6.06 4.00
N PRO A 153 -10.94 -7.37 4.22
CA PRO A 153 -10.66 -8.29 3.13
C PRO A 153 -11.76 -8.26 2.06
N GLY A 154 -11.37 -8.28 0.79
CA GLY A 154 -12.27 -8.14 -0.37
C GLY A 154 -12.63 -6.69 -0.71
N TYR A 155 -12.43 -5.73 0.19
CA TYR A 155 -12.80 -4.34 -0.07
C TYR A 155 -11.68 -3.58 -0.78
N VAL A 156 -12.08 -2.92 -1.86
CA VAL A 156 -11.21 -2.06 -2.67
C VAL A 156 -11.10 -0.69 -1.99
N LYS A 157 -12.21 -0.09 -1.58
CA LYS A 157 -12.26 1.28 -1.05
C LYS A 157 -11.91 1.37 0.43
N ILE A 158 -11.42 2.54 0.84
CA ILE A 158 -11.20 2.92 2.24
C ILE A 158 -12.56 3.13 2.92
N LEU A 159 -12.73 2.54 4.10
CA LEU A 159 -13.85 2.81 5.00
C LEU A 159 -13.38 3.71 6.14
N PHE A 160 -14.20 4.69 6.51
CA PHE A 160 -13.93 5.57 7.63
C PHE A 160 -14.49 4.96 8.91
N HIS A 161 -13.60 4.74 9.86
CA HIS A 161 -13.86 4.27 11.19
C HIS A 161 -14.40 5.45 12.01
N PHE A 162 -15.71 5.73 11.92
CA PHE A 162 -16.34 6.59 12.93
C PHE A 162 -16.32 5.81 14.25
N VAL A 163 -15.42 6.23 15.15
CA VAL A 163 -15.03 5.53 16.40
C VAL A 163 -16.21 5.06 17.27
N LYS A 164 -17.42 5.64 17.12
CA LYS A 164 -18.62 5.17 17.84
C LYS A 164 -19.38 4.02 17.15
N ALA A 165 -19.51 4.04 15.83
CA ALA A 165 -20.39 3.09 15.13
C ALA A 165 -19.76 1.69 14.96
N PHE A 166 -18.45 1.63 14.68
CA PHE A 166 -17.75 0.37 14.52
C PHE A 166 -17.51 -0.33 15.87
N ASP A 167 -17.35 0.42 16.95
CA ASP A 167 -17.21 -0.17 18.28
C ASP A 167 -18.51 -0.90 18.70
N GLU A 168 -19.67 -0.36 18.32
CA GLU A 168 -20.97 -1.02 18.47
C GLU A 168 -21.16 -2.21 17.51
N GLU A 169 -20.69 -2.08 16.25
CA GLU A 169 -20.81 -3.14 15.24
C GLU A 169 -19.84 -4.31 15.47
N MET A 170 -18.63 -4.02 15.96
CA MET A 170 -17.66 -5.00 16.44
C MET A 170 -18.10 -5.66 17.74
N LYS A 171 -18.70 -4.92 18.68
CA LYS A 171 -19.32 -5.55 19.86
C LYS A 171 -20.42 -6.53 19.45
N LYS A 172 -21.25 -6.20 18.45
CA LYS A 172 -22.27 -7.11 17.91
C LYS A 172 -21.67 -8.33 17.21
N SER A 173 -20.65 -8.15 16.37
CA SER A 173 -20.03 -9.26 15.61
C SER A 173 -19.08 -10.12 16.46
N CYS A 174 -18.39 -9.56 17.44
CA CYS A 174 -17.67 -10.34 18.46
C CYS A 174 -18.62 -11.12 19.37
N GLN A 175 -19.78 -10.55 19.77
CA GLN A 175 -20.79 -11.31 20.51
C GLN A 175 -21.34 -12.50 19.72
N GLN A 176 -21.49 -12.38 18.40
CA GLN A 176 -21.88 -13.51 17.54
C GLN A 176 -20.78 -14.58 17.43
N LEU A 177 -19.50 -14.20 17.49
CA LEU A 177 -18.37 -15.15 17.52
C LEU A 177 -18.20 -15.83 18.89
N THR A 178 -18.62 -15.20 19.99
CA THR A 178 -18.62 -15.81 21.33
C THR A 178 -19.73 -16.86 21.48
N VAL A 179 -20.81 -16.79 20.70
CA VAL A 179 -21.90 -17.79 20.72
C VAL A 179 -21.52 -19.11 20.01
N LEU A 180 -20.43 -19.13 19.22
CA LEU A 180 -19.92 -20.35 18.57
C LEU A 180 -18.74 -21.02 19.30
N ARG A 181 -18.40 -20.56 20.50
CA ARG A 181 -17.45 -21.25 21.38
C ARG A 181 -18.11 -21.58 22.71
N ASP A 182 -18.95 -22.60 22.70
CA ASP A 182 -19.15 -23.43 23.90
C ASP A 182 -17.87 -24.26 24.11
N PRO A 183 -17.02 -23.95 25.09
CA PRO A 183 -15.82 -24.73 25.37
C PRO A 183 -16.14 -26.05 26.08
N GLN A 184 -17.39 -26.26 26.54
CA GLN A 184 -17.80 -27.45 27.28
C GLN A 184 -18.26 -28.61 26.37
N GLY A 185 -18.55 -28.35 25.10
CA GLY A 185 -18.99 -29.37 24.13
C GLY A 185 -17.88 -30.26 23.54
N ILE A 186 -16.61 -29.87 23.63
CA ILE A 186 -15.51 -30.59 22.95
C ILE A 186 -14.78 -31.61 23.86
N LEU A 187 -14.90 -31.48 25.18
CA LEU A 187 -14.24 -32.40 26.14
C LEU A 187 -14.97 -33.74 26.36
N LYS A 188 -16.12 -33.97 25.71
CA LYS A 188 -16.88 -35.24 25.84
C LYS A 188 -16.63 -36.29 24.73
N ARG A 189 -15.71 -36.06 23.78
CA ARG A 189 -15.43 -37.02 22.69
C ARG A 189 -14.03 -37.63 22.64
N ILE A 190 -13.21 -37.46 23.67
CA ILE A 190 -11.91 -38.16 23.81
C ILE A 190 -11.93 -39.02 25.07
N LYS A 191 -12.87 -39.97 25.15
CA LYS A 191 -12.85 -41.13 26.05
C LYS A 191 -13.76 -42.21 25.46
N MET A 192 -13.46 -42.70 24.26
CA MET A 192 -13.88 -44.00 23.73
C MET A 192 -13.05 -44.33 22.49
N SER A 193 -11.79 -44.72 22.71
CA SER A 193 -10.97 -45.57 21.83
C SER A 193 -9.88 -46.16 22.70
#